data_AF-A0A3C1C9X1-F1
#
_entry.id   AF-A0A3C1C9X1-F1
#
_cell.length_a   1.000
_cell.length_b   1.000
_cell.length_c   1.000
_cell.angle_alpha   90.00
_cell.angle_beta   90.00
_cell.angle_gamma   90.00
#
_symmetry.space_group_name_H-M   'P 1'
#
loop_
_entity.id
_entity.type
_entity.pdbx_description
1 polymer ?
#
loop_
_entity_poly.entity_id
_entity_poly.type
_entity_poly.pdbx_seq_one_letter_code
_entity_poly.pdbx_strand_id
1 'polypeptide(L)'
;ARPDTNRRAPGIPPIATTAPKPYKEVITSKAESSKGLFWVHKVEDRFFFEIPDSLLLRDILVVNRISQAPAGLRAGGSFFGYAGDQIGQNVVRFEKGPKNKIFLRTISYGEYAKDSTSPMF
;
A
#
# COMPACT_ATOMS: atom_id res chain seq x y z
N ALA A 1 -49.87 3.41 -3.39
CA ALA A 1 -48.54 3.30 -4.02
C ALA A 1 -47.66 4.41 -3.44
N ARG A 2 -46.47 4.08 -2.91
CA ARG A 2 -45.55 5.08 -2.33
C ARG A 2 -44.80 5.80 -3.47
N PRO A 3 -44.68 7.13 -3.44
CA PRO A 3 -43.96 7.85 -4.49
C PRO A 3 -42.45 7.57 -4.40
N ASP A 4 -41.87 7.22 -5.56
CA ASP A 4 -40.46 6.86 -5.74
C ASP A 4 -39.58 8.12 -5.72
N THR A 5 -38.69 8.22 -4.73
CA THR A 5 -37.84 9.40 -4.47
C THR A 5 -36.49 9.36 -5.21
N ASN A 6 -36.27 8.41 -6.11
CA ASN A 6 -34.97 8.24 -6.79
C ASN A 6 -34.78 9.08 -8.06
N ARG A 7 -35.71 9.97 -8.43
CA ARG A 7 -35.54 10.81 -9.62
C ARG A 7 -34.71 12.06 -9.28
N ARG A 8 -33.39 12.00 -9.50
CA ARG A 8 -32.52 13.20 -9.48
C ARG A 8 -32.81 14.09 -10.68
N ALA A 9 -33.05 15.38 -10.43
CA ALA A 9 -33.20 16.38 -11.47
C ALA A 9 -31.84 16.66 -12.15
N PRO A 10 -31.78 16.79 -13.49
CA PRO A 10 -30.56 17.13 -14.21
C PRO A 10 -30.23 18.62 -14.00
N GLY A 11 -29.04 18.93 -13.49
CA GLY A 11 -28.53 20.32 -13.40
C GLY A 11 -27.94 20.76 -12.06
N ILE A 12 -27.93 19.90 -11.03
CA ILE A 12 -27.23 20.21 -9.77
C ILE A 12 -25.75 19.80 -9.93
N PRO A 13 -24.76 20.72 -9.85
CA PRO A 13 -23.35 20.33 -9.82
C PRO A 13 -23.16 19.38 -8.64
N PRO A 14 -22.43 18.27 -8.80
CA PRO A 14 -22.32 17.28 -7.75
C PRO A 14 -21.80 17.98 -6.50
N ILE A 15 -22.63 17.99 -5.45
CA ILE A 15 -22.15 18.17 -4.08
C ILE A 15 -20.91 17.28 -4.01
N ALA A 16 -19.76 17.86 -3.69
CA ALA A 16 -18.52 17.11 -3.53
C ALA A 16 -18.71 16.14 -2.37
N THR A 17 -19.40 15.04 -2.64
CA THR A 17 -19.55 13.93 -1.75
C THR A 17 -18.17 13.35 -1.64
N THR A 18 -17.74 13.07 -0.42
CA THR A 18 -16.49 12.37 -0.11
C THR A 18 -16.43 10.96 -0.73
N ALA A 19 -17.39 10.58 -1.59
CA ALA A 19 -17.52 9.28 -2.20
C ALA A 19 -16.47 9.08 -3.32
N PRO A 20 -15.89 7.88 -3.44
CA PRO A 20 -15.00 7.54 -4.54
C PRO A 20 -15.69 7.71 -5.91
N LYS A 21 -14.89 8.04 -6.92
CA LYS A 21 -15.37 8.05 -8.32
C LYS A 21 -15.76 6.63 -8.76
N PRO A 22 -16.70 6.49 -9.70
CA PRO A 22 -17.03 5.21 -10.30
C PRO A 22 -15.81 4.50 -10.89
N TYR A 23 -15.76 3.19 -10.73
CA TYR A 23 -14.61 2.38 -11.13
C TYR A 23 -14.17 2.60 -12.59
N LYS A 24 -15.13 2.52 -13.53
CA LYS A 24 -14.88 2.64 -14.97
C LYS A 24 -14.37 4.01 -15.41
N GLU A 25 -14.56 5.05 -14.58
CA GLU A 25 -14.02 6.38 -14.83
C GLU A 25 -12.56 6.51 -14.40
N VAL A 26 -12.12 5.67 -13.45
CA VAL A 26 -10.75 5.69 -12.92
C VAL A 26 -9.89 4.68 -13.67
N ILE A 27 -10.37 3.44 -13.79
CA ILE A 27 -9.73 2.35 -14.53
C ILE A 27 -10.43 2.22 -15.87
N THR A 28 -9.90 2.92 -16.87
CA THR A 28 -10.44 2.91 -18.23
C THR A 28 -9.99 1.66 -18.99
N SER A 29 -10.59 1.38 -20.14
CA SER A 29 -10.17 0.27 -21.02
C SER A 29 -8.74 0.40 -21.57
N LYS A 30 -8.12 1.57 -21.44
CA LYS A 30 -6.73 1.83 -21.83
C LYS A 30 -5.73 1.50 -20.71
N ALA A 31 -6.20 1.06 -19.54
CA ALA A 31 -5.35 0.77 -18.39
C ALA A 31 -4.49 -0.48 -18.63
N GLU A 32 -3.18 -0.35 -18.45
CA GLU A 32 -2.28 -1.50 -18.37
C GLU A 32 -2.35 -2.07 -16.95
N SER A 33 -2.85 -3.29 -16.82
CA SER A 33 -3.13 -3.90 -15.52
C SER A 33 -2.21 -5.09 -15.27
N SER A 34 -1.58 -5.12 -14.10
CA SER A 34 -0.75 -6.23 -13.63
C SER A 34 -1.35 -6.85 -12.38
N LYS A 35 -1.36 -8.18 -12.34
CA LYS A 35 -1.91 -8.97 -11.24
C LYS A 35 -0.77 -9.50 -10.37
N GLY A 36 -0.80 -9.15 -9.08
CA GLY A 36 0.11 -9.68 -8.06
C GLY A 36 -0.62 -10.00 -6.77
N LEU A 37 -0.04 -9.63 -5.63
CA LEU A 37 -0.72 -9.65 -4.32
C LEU A 37 -2.04 -8.87 -4.37
N PHE A 38 -2.00 -7.75 -5.09
CA PHE A 38 -3.15 -6.93 -5.45
C PHE A 38 -2.97 -6.46 -6.90
N TRP A 39 -4.00 -5.84 -7.47
CA TRP A 39 -3.93 -5.34 -8.84
C TRP A 39 -3.27 -3.96 -8.87
N VAL A 40 -2.39 -3.78 -9.85
CA VAL A 40 -1.76 -2.49 -10.15
C VAL A 40 -2.21 -2.08 -11.55
N HIS A 41 -2.81 -0.91 -11.67
CA HIS A 41 -3.24 -0.36 -12.94
C HIS A 41 -2.43 0.89 -13.26
N LYS A 42 -1.85 0.94 -14.44
CA LYS A 42 -1.24 2.15 -15.00
C LYS A 42 -2.21 2.75 -16.00
N VAL A 43 -2.63 3.99 -15.76
CA VAL A 43 -3.47 4.77 -16.67
C VAL A 43 -2.70 6.03 -17.01
N GLU A 44 -2.20 6.12 -18.23
CA GLU A 44 -1.26 7.17 -18.65
C GLU A 44 -0.03 7.15 -17.70
N ASP A 45 0.20 8.24 -16.96
CA ASP A 45 1.32 8.37 -16.02
C ASP A 45 0.94 8.13 -14.55
N ARG A 46 -0.29 7.66 -14.28
CA ARG A 46 -0.78 7.42 -12.93
C ARG A 46 -0.89 5.94 -12.61
N PHE A 47 -0.43 5.58 -11.42
CA PHE A 47 -0.60 4.24 -10.86
C PHE A 47 -1.76 4.21 -9.86
N PHE A 48 -2.63 3.22 -10.03
CA PHE A 48 -3.74 2.92 -9.15
C PHE A 48 -3.56 1.51 -8.57
N PHE A 49 -3.88 1.36 -7.30
CA PHE A 49 -3.77 0.10 -6.57
C PHE A 49 -5.15 -0.35 -6.09
N GLU A 50 -5.57 -1.55 -6.45
CA GLU A 50 -6.78 -2.15 -5.90
C GLU A 50 -6.46 -2.99 -4.68
N ILE A 51 -6.73 -2.47 -3.50
CA ILE A 51 -6.51 -3.22 -2.26
C ILE A 51 -7.79 -4.02 -1.94
N PRO A 52 -7.80 -5.35 -2.10
CA PRO A 52 -8.96 -6.16 -1.72
C PRO A 52 -9.16 -6.13 -0.20
N ASP A 53 -10.41 -6.24 0.24
CA ASP A 53 -10.75 -6.22 1.67
C ASP A 53 -10.02 -7.34 2.46
N SER A 54 -9.67 -8.46 1.82
CA SER A 54 -8.90 -9.56 2.41
C SER A 54 -7.45 -9.19 2.81
N LEU A 55 -6.92 -8.07 2.31
CA LEU A 55 -5.59 -7.57 2.66
C LEU A 55 -5.64 -6.43 3.68
N LEU A 56 -6.84 -5.94 4.03
CA LEU A 56 -6.98 -4.97 5.10
C LEU A 56 -6.70 -5.61 6.45
N LEU A 57 -6.03 -4.88 7.34
CA LEU A 57 -5.61 -5.33 8.67
C LEU A 57 -4.70 -6.56 8.68
N ARG A 58 -4.21 -7.00 7.51
CA ARG A 58 -3.26 -8.09 7.38
C ARG A 58 -1.84 -7.54 7.47
N ASP A 59 -1.02 -8.20 8.29
CA ASP A 59 0.41 -7.92 8.36
C ASP A 59 1.13 -8.49 7.15
N ILE A 60 1.83 -7.61 6.43
CA ILE A 60 2.59 -7.94 5.24
C ILE A 60 4.06 -7.69 5.55
N LEU A 61 4.85 -8.76 5.62
CA LEU A 61 6.31 -8.66 5.73
C LEU A 61 6.89 -8.30 4.36
N VAL A 62 7.50 -7.12 4.28
CA VAL A 62 8.27 -6.68 3.11
C VAL A 62 9.74 -6.96 3.40
N VAL A 63 10.38 -7.73 2.52
CA VAL A 63 11.80 -8.07 2.60
C VAL A 63 12.50 -7.52 1.36
N ASN A 64 13.51 -6.68 1.57
CA ASN A 64 14.33 -6.15 0.49
C ASN A 64 15.63 -6.95 0.38
N ARG A 65 15.95 -7.42 -0.83
CA ARG A 65 17.13 -8.23 -1.13
C ARG A 65 17.88 -7.64 -2.32
N ILE A 66 19.21 -7.76 -2.31
CA ILE A 66 20.05 -7.38 -3.45
C ILE A 66 19.75 -8.33 -4.60
N SER A 67 19.24 -7.82 -5.71
CA SER A 67 18.95 -8.64 -6.89
C SER A 67 20.22 -9.10 -7.60
N GLN A 68 21.20 -8.21 -7.73
CA GLN A 68 22.50 -8.45 -8.36
C GLN A 68 23.57 -7.64 -7.63
N ALA A 69 24.73 -8.27 -7.43
CA ALA A 69 25.88 -7.66 -6.78
C ALA A 69 27.05 -7.54 -7.77
N PRO A 70 27.87 -6.47 -7.70
CA PRO A 70 29.04 -6.33 -8.57
C PRO A 70 30.09 -7.43 -8.30
N ALA A 71 30.77 -7.85 -9.36
CA ALA A 71 31.90 -8.77 -9.26
C ALA A 71 33.15 -8.02 -8.78
N GLY A 72 33.47 -8.15 -7.48
CA GLY A 72 34.71 -7.63 -6.89
C GLY A 72 34.62 -6.21 -6.31
N LEU A 73 35.50 -5.98 -5.31
CA LEU A 73 35.53 -4.90 -4.32
C LEU A 73 34.32 -4.79 -3.40
N ARG A 74 34.50 -5.34 -2.19
CA ARG A 74 33.74 -5.03 -0.99
C ARG A 74 34.58 -4.07 -0.17
N ALA A 75 33.97 -3.06 0.46
CA ALA A 75 34.64 -2.33 1.52
C ALA A 75 35.07 -3.35 2.60
N GLY A 76 36.34 -3.29 3.01
CA GLY A 76 37.08 -4.36 3.69
C GLY A 76 36.28 -5.16 4.74
N GLY A 77 36.30 -6.48 4.60
CA GLY A 77 35.82 -7.42 5.62
C GLY A 77 34.30 -7.56 5.79
N SER A 78 33.48 -6.88 4.98
CA SER A 78 32.01 -7.00 5.12
C SER A 78 31.48 -8.33 4.58
N PHE A 79 30.76 -9.07 5.43
CA PHE A 79 29.99 -10.27 5.07
C PHE A 79 28.68 -9.96 4.31
N PHE A 80 28.36 -8.68 4.12
CA PHE A 80 27.16 -8.21 3.42
C PHE A 80 27.47 -7.75 1.99
N GLY A 81 26.49 -7.76 1.10
CA GLY A 81 26.57 -7.23 -0.28
C GLY A 81 26.55 -8.30 -1.38
N TYR A 82 26.18 -9.55 -1.08
CA TYR A 82 26.00 -10.61 -2.08
C TYR A 82 24.62 -10.50 -2.72
N ALA A 83 24.49 -11.00 -3.95
CA ALA A 83 23.17 -11.20 -4.53
C ALA A 83 22.37 -12.15 -3.62
N GLY A 84 21.14 -11.76 -3.30
CA GLY A 84 20.27 -12.46 -2.36
C GLY A 84 20.36 -11.97 -0.92
N ASP A 85 21.39 -11.21 -0.54
CA ASP A 85 21.50 -10.68 0.83
C ASP A 85 20.31 -9.78 1.14
N GLN A 86 19.73 -9.99 2.32
CA GLN A 86 18.68 -9.15 2.84
C GLN A 86 19.28 -7.85 3.38
N ILE A 87 18.81 -6.73 2.84
CA ILE A 87 19.28 -5.38 3.20
C ILE A 87 18.28 -4.59 4.03
N GLY A 88 17.05 -5.11 4.15
CA GLY A 88 16.03 -4.50 4.97
C GLY A 88 14.79 -5.37 5.07
N GLN A 89 14.05 -5.17 6.15
CA GLN A 89 12.71 -5.72 6.30
C GLN A 89 11.84 -4.77 7.11
N ASN A 90 10.55 -4.76 6.82
CA ASN A 90 9.55 -4.03 7.58
C ASN A 90 8.19 -4.70 7.42
N VAL A 91 7.36 -4.60 8.45
CA VAL A 91 5.97 -5.07 8.39
C VAL A 91 5.08 -3.89 8.06
N VAL A 92 4.24 -4.05 7.04
CA VAL A 92 3.25 -3.04 6.65
C VAL A 92 1.83 -3.58 6.77
N ARG A 93 0.89 -2.69 7.04
CA ARG A 93 -0.53 -3.01 7.15
C ARG A 93 -1.37 -1.93 6.47
N PHE A 94 -2.35 -2.36 5.68
CA PHE A 94 -3.37 -1.46 5.13
C PHE A 94 -4.51 -1.25 6.13
N GLU A 95 -4.89 0.00 6.37
CA GLU A 95 -5.99 0.37 7.26
C GLU A 95 -6.96 1.35 6.60
N LYS A 96 -8.25 1.23 6.91
CA LYS A 96 -9.27 2.19 6.48
C LYS A 96 -9.14 3.47 7.31
N GLY A 97 -8.83 4.57 6.64
CA GLY A 97 -8.80 5.91 7.20
C GLY A 97 -10.12 6.66 7.00
N PRO A 98 -10.30 7.81 7.65
CA PRO A 98 -11.46 8.66 7.45
C PRO A 98 -11.52 9.19 6.01
N LYS A 99 -12.72 9.54 5.56
CA LYS A 99 -12.96 10.16 4.23
C LYS A 99 -12.52 9.26 3.06
N ASN A 100 -12.81 7.95 3.14
CA ASN A 100 -12.52 6.96 2.10
C ASN A 100 -11.04 6.87 1.70
N LYS A 101 -10.15 7.05 2.68
CA LYS A 101 -8.70 6.90 2.49
C LYS A 101 -8.24 5.52 2.96
N ILE A 102 -7.19 5.01 2.34
CA ILE A 102 -6.43 3.87 2.85
C ILE A 102 -5.10 4.38 3.38
N PHE A 103 -4.75 4.00 4.60
CA PHE A 103 -3.45 4.25 5.20
C PHE A 103 -2.57 3.02 5.04
N LEU A 104 -1.29 3.25 4.81
CA LEU A 104 -0.25 2.23 4.90
C LEU A 104 0.53 2.51 6.19
N ARG A 105 0.43 1.62 7.15
CA ARG A 105 1.14 1.73 8.42
C ARG A 105 2.34 0.79 8.46
N THR A 106 3.44 1.26 9.03
CA THR A 106 4.54 0.40 9.45
C THR A 106 4.26 -0.10 10.86
N ILE A 107 4.30 -1.42 11.05
CA ILE A 107 4.08 -2.08 12.33
C ILE A 107 5.43 -2.47 12.92
N SER A 108 5.63 -2.16 14.20
CA SER A 108 6.79 -2.60 14.98
C SER A 108 6.33 -3.54 16.09
N TYR A 109 7.01 -4.67 16.24
CA TYR A 109 6.87 -5.60 17.37
C TYR A 109 8.05 -5.50 18.34
N GLY A 110 8.84 -4.43 18.25
CA GLY A 110 9.91 -4.20 19.21
C GLY A 110 9.33 -4.07 20.61
N GLU A 111 9.75 -4.94 21.52
CA GLU A 111 9.45 -4.77 22.93
C GLU A 111 10.38 -3.71 23.50
N TYR A 112 9.79 -2.62 24.00
CA TYR A 112 10.51 -1.63 24.78
C TYR A 112 10.31 -1.95 26.26
N ALA A 113 11.41 -1.97 27.03
CA ALA A 113 11.30 -2.06 28.47
C ALA A 113 10.39 -0.92 28.97
N LYS A 114 9.38 -1.28 29.78
CA LYS A 114 8.39 -0.33 30.31
C LYS A 114 9.02 0.72 31.24
N ASP A 115 10.24 0.46 31.68
CA ASP A 115 11.00 1.24 32.63
C ASP A 115 12.23 1.86 31.96
N SER A 116 12.29 3.19 31.93
CA SER A 116 13.40 3.96 31.37
C SER A 116 14.71 3.84 32.16
N THR A 117 14.70 3.16 33.31
CA THR A 117 15.89 2.92 34.15
C THR A 117 16.52 1.55 33.92
N SER A 118 15.90 0.67 33.12
CA SER A 118 16.46 -0.64 32.81
C SER A 118 17.53 -0.52 31.71
N PRO A 119 18.78 -0.95 31.96
CA PRO A 119 19.82 -0.91 30.95
C PRO A 119 19.54 -1.93 29.83
N MET A 120 19.63 -1.50 28.58
CA MET A 120 19.60 -2.36 27.39
C MET A 120 20.96 -3.05 27.22
N PHE A 121 21.16 -4.18 27.89
CA PHE A 121 22.23 -5.14 27.57
C PHE A 121 21.67 -6.55 27.59
#